data_AF-A0A6M7TE62-F1
#
_entry.id   AF-A0A6M7TE62-F1
#
_cell.length_a   1.000
_cell.length_b   1.000
_cell.length_c   1.000
_cell.angle_alpha   90.00
_cell.angle_beta   90.00
_cell.angle_gamma   90.00
#
_symmetry.space_group_name_H-M   'P 1'
#
loop_
_entity.id
_entity.type
_entity.pdbx_description
1 polymer ?
#
loop_
_entity_poly.entity_id
_entity_poly.type
_entity_poly.pdbx_seq_one_letter_code
_entity_poly.pdbx_strand_id
1 'polypeptide(L)'
;MNIKAICLGAFALSVLSGVSFAGALDEPSNMQPFFTDASMKTMKPKAEFKAAWDAMAKDKQGAMMKECQDAAMSKPHAEFCANLQALGGAN
;
A
#
# COMPACT_ATOMS: atom_id res chain seq x y z
N MET A 1 17.81 21.97 27.42
CA MET A 1 17.23 22.46 26.15
C MET A 1 17.67 21.54 25.03
N ASN A 2 16.70 21.14 24.19
CA ASN A 2 16.68 19.90 23.42
C ASN A 2 17.53 19.96 22.14
N ILE A 3 18.51 19.07 22.03
CA ILE A 3 19.26 18.80 20.81
C ILE A 3 18.30 18.11 19.85
N LYS A 4 17.77 18.86 18.88
CA LYS A 4 16.96 18.31 17.80
C LYS A 4 17.87 17.46 16.92
N ALA A 5 17.70 16.15 17.02
CA ALA A 5 18.33 15.16 16.17
C ALA A 5 17.95 15.40 14.71
N ILE A 6 18.86 16.03 13.95
CA ILE A 6 18.84 16.05 12.50
C ILE A 6 19.32 14.67 12.05
N CYS A 7 18.41 13.70 12.06
CA CYS A 7 18.59 12.43 11.36
C CYS A 7 17.78 12.47 10.06
N LEU A 8 18.16 13.36 9.15
CA LEU A 8 17.76 13.24 7.75
C LEU A 8 18.80 12.36 7.08
N GLY A 9 18.64 11.06 7.28
CA GLY A 9 19.46 10.02 6.67
C GLY A 9 19.40 10.14 5.15
N ALA A 10 20.56 10.32 4.54
CA ALA A 10 20.75 10.08 3.12
C ALA A 10 20.45 8.61 2.84
N PHE A 11 19.33 8.33 2.16
CA PHE A 11 19.06 7.01 1.59
C PHE A 11 19.33 7.08 0.09
N ALA A 12 20.59 6.89 -0.28
CA ALA A 12 20.96 6.50 -1.63
C ALA A 12 20.92 4.96 -1.70
N LEU A 13 19.94 4.40 -2.40
CA LEU A 13 19.92 3.02 -2.92
C LEU A 13 18.90 3.02 -4.08
N SER A 14 19.34 3.20 -5.32
CA SER A 14 19.84 2.17 -6.23
C SER A 14 18.77 1.16 -6.67
N VAL A 15 18.54 1.13 -7.98
CA VAL A 15 17.95 0.06 -8.80
C VAL A 15 16.65 -0.59 -8.30
N LEU A 16 15.54 -0.19 -8.92
CA LEU A 16 14.51 -1.13 -9.32
C LEU A 16 14.45 -1.13 -10.84
N SER A 17 15.23 -2.04 -11.41
CA SER A 17 15.04 -2.63 -12.73
C SER A 17 13.56 -2.85 -13.01
N GLY A 18 13.14 -2.46 -14.22
CA GLY A 18 11.75 -2.39 -14.67
C GLY A 18 10.86 -3.50 -14.13
N VAL A 19 10.01 -3.13 -13.18
CA VAL A 19 8.84 -3.91 -12.85
C VAL A 19 7.80 -3.49 -13.88
N SER A 20 7.44 -4.40 -14.78
CA SER A 20 6.24 -4.27 -15.58
C SER A 20 5.06 -4.25 -14.62
N PHE A 21 4.66 -3.07 -14.15
CA PHE A 21 3.56 -2.86 -13.21
C PHE A 21 2.25 -3.31 -13.88
N ALA A 22 1.84 -4.53 -13.60
CA ALA A 22 0.66 -5.16 -14.21
C ALA A 22 -0.66 -4.76 -13.52
N GLY A 23 -0.62 -3.92 -12.47
CA GLY A 23 -1.81 -3.45 -11.77
C GLY A 23 -1.55 -2.37 -10.72
N ALA A 24 -2.60 -1.70 -10.26
CA ALA A 24 -2.60 -0.75 -9.15
C ALA A 24 -2.14 -1.39 -7.82
N LEU A 25 -2.32 -2.70 -7.63
CA LEU A 25 -1.79 -3.49 -6.52
C LEU A 25 -0.29 -3.83 -6.69
N ASP A 26 0.20 -3.93 -7.92
CA ASP A 26 1.61 -4.24 -8.19
C ASP A 26 2.50 -2.99 -8.04
N GLU A 27 1.88 -1.81 -8.08
CA GLU A 27 2.53 -0.51 -7.97
C GLU A 27 2.86 -0.17 -6.49
N PRO A 28 4.15 -0.15 -6.11
CA PRO A 28 4.59 0.09 -4.74
C PRO A 28 4.13 1.45 -4.23
N SER A 29 4.02 2.45 -5.12
CA SER A 29 3.56 3.78 -4.72
C SER A 29 2.09 3.79 -4.24
N ASN A 30 1.26 2.85 -4.70
CA ASN A 30 -0.11 2.69 -4.19
C ASN A 30 -0.15 1.78 -2.95
N MET A 31 0.75 0.80 -2.83
CA MET A 31 0.75 -0.16 -1.72
C MET A 31 1.50 0.33 -0.47
N GLN A 32 2.67 0.92 -0.63
CA GLN A 32 3.51 1.44 0.46
C GLN A 32 2.75 2.22 1.54
N PRO A 33 1.80 3.14 1.23
CA PRO A 33 1.09 3.87 2.28
C PRO A 33 0.26 2.98 3.21
N PHE A 34 0.01 1.72 2.87
CA PHE A 34 -0.71 0.74 3.69
C PHE A 34 0.20 -0.14 4.54
N PHE A 35 1.52 -0.06 4.37
CA PHE A 35 2.49 -0.85 5.13
C PHE A 35 3.29 0.05 6.06
N THR A 36 3.73 -0.53 7.17
CA THR A 36 4.61 0.14 8.14
C THR A 36 6.07 0.07 7.73
N ASP A 37 6.41 -0.89 6.88
CA ASP A 37 7.75 -1.13 6.36
C ASP A 37 7.82 -1.03 4.83
N ALA A 38 8.99 -0.66 4.32
CA ALA A 38 9.27 -0.59 2.89
C ALA A 38 9.30 -1.97 2.22
N SER A 39 9.38 -3.06 2.98
CA SER A 39 9.27 -4.42 2.43
C SER A 39 7.83 -4.85 2.16
N MET A 40 6.84 -4.02 2.49
CA MET A 40 5.42 -4.29 2.31
C MET A 40 5.00 -5.62 2.95
N LYS A 41 5.57 -5.96 4.11
CA LYS A 41 5.28 -7.20 4.85
C LYS A 41 4.34 -6.98 6.02
N THR A 42 4.48 -5.85 6.71
CA THR A 42 3.72 -5.52 7.91
C THR A 42 2.73 -4.42 7.58
N MET A 43 1.47 -4.81 7.45
CA MET A 43 0.39 -3.87 7.20
C MET A 43 0.20 -2.92 8.39
N LYS A 44 -0.19 -1.69 8.08
CA LYS A 44 -0.63 -0.70 9.06
C LYS A 44 -1.88 -1.20 9.79
N PRO A 45 -2.06 -0.82 11.07
CA PRO A 45 -3.27 -1.12 11.80
C PRO A 45 -4.49 -0.51 11.11
N LYS A 46 -5.66 -1.10 11.34
CA LYS A 46 -6.90 -0.80 10.61
C LYS A 46 -7.25 0.71 10.53
N ALA A 47 -6.96 1.48 11.58
CA ALA A 47 -7.19 2.94 11.60
C ALA A 47 -6.27 3.69 10.61
N GLU A 48 -4.98 3.39 10.62
CA GLU A 48 -3.97 3.96 9.72
C GLU A 48 -4.19 3.49 8.27
N PHE A 49 -4.54 2.22 8.10
CA PHE A 49 -4.89 1.66 6.80
C PHE A 49 -6.11 2.39 6.22
N LYS A 50 -7.17 2.59 7.03
CA LYS A 50 -8.35 3.34 6.60
C LYS A 50 -8.01 4.77 6.22
N ALA A 51 -7.17 5.45 7.00
CA ALA A 51 -6.72 6.79 6.68
C ALA A 51 -5.95 6.85 5.34
N ALA A 52 -5.06 5.87 5.09
CA ALA A 52 -4.37 5.74 3.81
C ALA A 52 -5.32 5.44 2.65
N TRP A 53 -6.34 4.61 2.88
CA TRP A 53 -7.39 4.32 1.89
C TRP A 53 -8.20 5.58 1.58
N ASP A 54 -8.69 6.28 2.59
CA ASP A 54 -9.51 7.50 2.44
C ASP A 54 -8.71 8.65 1.79
N ALA A 55 -7.39 8.71 2.02
CA ALA A 55 -6.48 9.66 1.38
C ALA A 55 -6.16 9.32 -0.09
N MET A 56 -6.43 8.09 -0.52
CA MET A 56 -6.18 7.65 -1.89
C MET A 56 -7.24 8.19 -2.86
N ALA A 57 -6.83 8.52 -4.08
CA ALA A 57 -7.75 8.94 -5.14
C ALA A 57 -8.77 7.85 -5.46
N LYS A 58 -10.03 8.25 -5.70
CA LYS A 58 -11.14 7.33 -5.99
C LYS A 58 -10.89 6.43 -7.20
N ASP A 59 -10.21 6.92 -8.24
CA ASP A 59 -9.81 6.12 -9.40
C ASP A 59 -8.88 4.97 -9.01
N LYS A 60 -7.93 5.23 -8.10
CA LYS A 60 -6.99 4.22 -7.58
C LYS A 60 -7.68 3.23 -6.65
N GLN A 61 -8.59 3.71 -5.79
CA GLN A 61 -9.44 2.84 -4.97
C GLN A 61 -10.25 1.87 -5.85
N GLY A 62 -10.85 2.37 -6.94
CA GLY A 62 -11.61 1.56 -7.89
C GLY A 62 -10.73 0.52 -8.59
N ALA A 63 -9.53 0.90 -9.03
CA ALA A 63 -8.58 -0.02 -9.65
C ALA A 63 -8.11 -1.11 -8.68
N MET A 64 -7.72 -0.75 -7.44
CA MET A 64 -7.31 -1.71 -6.42
C MET A 64 -8.44 -2.66 -6.01
N MET A 65 -9.67 -2.15 -5.85
CA MET A 65 -10.83 -3.01 -5.58
C MET A 65 -11.10 -3.97 -6.74
N LYS A 66 -11.02 -3.49 -7.98
CA LYS A 66 -11.20 -4.32 -9.17
C LYS A 66 -10.14 -5.42 -9.27
N GLU A 67 -8.88 -5.11 -8.99
CA GLU A 67 -7.81 -6.11 -8.96
C GLU A 67 -7.94 -7.06 -7.76
N CYS A 68 -8.46 -6.59 -6.63
CA CYS A 68 -8.81 -7.45 -5.51
C CYS A 68 -10.00 -8.38 -5.79
N GLN A 69 -10.85 -8.05 -6.76
CA GLN A 69 -11.92 -8.93 -7.27
C GLN A 69 -11.41 -9.92 -8.32
N ASP A 70 -10.24 -9.66 -8.91
CA ASP A 70 -9.61 -10.57 -9.87
C ASP A 70 -8.86 -11.69 -9.14
N ALA A 71 -9.20 -12.94 -9.43
CA ALA A 71 -8.62 -14.11 -8.75
C ALA A 71 -7.13 -14.36 -9.10
N ALA A 72 -6.62 -13.81 -10.20
CA ALA A 72 -5.20 -13.87 -10.54
C ALA A 72 -4.41 -12.79 -9.81
N MET A 73 -4.97 -11.59 -9.68
CA MET A 73 -4.30 -10.42 -9.08
C MET A 73 -4.45 -10.38 -7.55
N SER A 74 -5.55 -10.91 -6.99
CA SER A 74 -5.76 -10.97 -5.54
C SER A 74 -4.91 -12.03 -4.84
N LYS A 75 -4.43 -13.07 -5.53
CA LYS A 75 -3.61 -14.14 -4.94
C LYS A 75 -2.34 -13.63 -4.23
N PRO A 76 -1.47 -12.82 -4.86
CA PRO A 76 -0.30 -12.27 -4.19
C PRO A 76 -0.64 -11.23 -3.12
N HIS A 77 -1.82 -10.61 -3.19
CA HIS A 77 -2.27 -9.55 -2.28
C HIS A 77 -3.45 -9.97 -1.40
N ALA A 78 -3.62 -11.27 -1.12
CA ALA A 78 -4.84 -11.81 -0.53
C ALA A 78 -5.18 -11.17 0.83
N GLU A 79 -4.17 -11.00 1.69
CA GLU A 79 -4.36 -10.33 2.98
C GLU A 79 -4.70 -8.84 2.85
N PHE A 80 -4.10 -8.15 1.88
CA PHE A 80 -4.39 -6.74 1.61
C PHE A 80 -5.83 -6.59 1.09
N CYS A 81 -6.23 -7.44 0.16
CA CYS A 81 -7.59 -7.47 -0.39
C CYS A 81 -8.63 -7.84 0.65
N ALA A 82 -8.33 -8.77 1.57
CA ALA A 82 -9.22 -9.09 2.69
C ALA A 82 -9.41 -7.88 3.63
N ASN A 83 -8.33 -7.14 3.94
CA ASN A 83 -8.41 -5.93 4.74
C ASN A 83 -9.17 -4.81 4.02
N LEU A 84 -8.94 -4.64 2.71
CA LEU A 84 -9.69 -3.69 1.89
C LEU A 84 -11.17 -4.02 1.85
N GLN A 85 -11.53 -5.28 1.64
CA GLN A 85 -12.92 -5.72 1.69
C GLN A 85 -13.50 -5.50 3.09
N ALA A 86 -12.74 -5.72 4.16
CA ALA A 86 -13.18 -5.43 5.53
C ALA A 86 -13.29 -3.92 5.88
N LEU A 87 -12.88 -3.03 4.97
CA LEU A 87 -12.97 -1.57 5.10
C LEU A 87 -13.95 -0.93 4.13
N GLY A 88 -13.98 -1.42 2.88
CA GLY A 88 -14.89 -0.99 1.81
C GLY A 88 -16.21 -1.78 1.79
N GLY A 89 -16.25 -2.96 2.40
CA GLY A 89 -17.38 -3.88 2.46
C GLY A 89 -17.84 -4.12 3.89
N ALA A 90 -18.51 -3.13 4.46
CA ALA A 90 -19.62 -3.38 5.37
C ALA A 90 -20.88 -2.81 4.70
N ASN A 91 -21.41 -3.55 3.74
CA ASN A 91 -22.84 -3.58 3.38
C ASN A 91 -23.13 -4.84 2.57
#